data_AF-A0A349FCY3-F1
#
_entry.id   AF-A0A349FCY3-F1
#
_cell.length_a   1.000
_cell.length_b   1.000
_cell.length_c   1.000
_cell.angle_alpha   90.00
_cell.angle_beta   90.00
_cell.angle_gamma   90.00
#
_symmetry.space_group_name_H-M   'P 1'
#
loop_
_entity.id
_entity.type
_entity.pdbx_description
1 polymer ?
#
loop_
_entity_poly.entity_id
_entity_poly.type
_entity_poly.pdbx_seq_one_letter_code
_entity_poly.pdbx_strand_id
1 'polypeptide(L)'
;MSQQVVASQQIEWDQTVLDKYNYSGPRYTSYPTALEFHEAFTVAEFDMACTSYPDRPLSLYIHIPFCHKLCYYCGCNKVITRHAHKADEYLDALELEIRTRASLLQDRRVTQLHFGGGTPTFLSKVQISRVMAILRGEFDFEETAEISIEVDPREIELDVLDHLRSEGFNRLSIGVQDFN
;
A
#
# COMPACT_ATOMS: atom_id res chain seq x y z
N MET A 1 -2.51 39.59 16.40
CA MET A 1 -1.78 39.87 15.14
C MET A 1 -1.92 38.65 14.27
N SER A 2 -2.89 38.70 13.36
CA SER A 2 -3.23 37.65 12.41
C SER A 2 -2.09 37.47 11.40
N GLN A 3 -1.42 36.32 11.44
CA GLN A 3 -0.49 35.91 10.39
C GLN A 3 -1.29 35.69 9.10
N GLN A 4 -1.00 36.50 8.09
CA GLN A 4 -1.47 36.32 6.73
C GLN A 4 -0.92 34.99 6.20
N VAL A 5 -1.82 34.08 5.86
CA VAL A 5 -1.51 32.92 5.02
C VAL A 5 -1.10 33.47 3.65
N VAL A 6 0.17 33.32 3.30
CA VAL A 6 0.68 33.68 1.96
C VAL A 6 0.01 32.76 0.96
N ALA A 7 -0.67 33.38 -0.02
CA ALA A 7 -1.41 32.72 -1.08
C ALA A 7 -0.54 31.66 -1.80
N SER A 8 -1.18 30.54 -2.12
CA SER A 8 -0.68 29.46 -2.97
C SER A 8 0.09 30.00 -4.18
N GLN A 9 1.31 29.52 -4.41
CA GLN A 9 1.93 29.65 -5.72
C GLN A 9 1.03 28.94 -6.74
N GLN A 10 0.34 29.73 -7.54
CA GLN A 10 -0.49 29.24 -8.63
C GLN A 10 0.44 28.81 -9.77
N ILE A 11 0.24 27.61 -10.31
CA ILE A 11 1.05 27.10 -11.42
C ILE A 11 0.75 27.97 -12.65
N GLU A 12 1.77 28.60 -13.23
CA GLU A 12 1.67 29.30 -14.51
C GLU A 12 1.98 28.33 -15.65
N TRP A 13 1.05 28.23 -16.61
CA TRP A 13 1.24 27.39 -17.79
C TRP A 13 2.19 28.05 -18.77
N ASP A 14 3.31 27.39 -19.07
CA ASP A 14 4.25 27.81 -20.12
C ASP A 14 4.51 26.66 -21.10
N GLN A 15 3.90 26.77 -22.28
CA GLN A 15 4.03 25.76 -23.33
C GLN A 15 5.49 25.59 -23.80
N THR A 16 6.27 26.66 -23.82
CA THR A 16 7.66 26.63 -24.30
C THR A 16 8.54 25.81 -23.35
N VAL A 17 8.32 25.98 -22.04
CA VAL A 17 9.03 25.21 -21.01
C VAL A 17 8.61 23.75 -21.05
N LEU A 18 7.30 23.48 -21.17
CA LEU A 18 6.79 22.11 -21.28
C LEU A 18 7.37 21.39 -22.50
N ASP A 19 7.33 22.01 -23.68
CA ASP A 19 7.89 21.43 -24.91
C ASP A 19 9.39 21.15 -24.79
N LYS A 20 10.13 22.03 -24.10
CA LYS A 20 11.58 21.86 -23.87
C LYS A 20 11.90 20.67 -22.95
N TYR A 21 11.08 20.40 -21.95
CA TYR A 21 11.34 19.40 -20.90
C TYR A 21 10.45 18.15 -20.99
N ASN A 22 9.70 17.98 -22.07
CA ASN A 22 8.85 16.81 -22.33
C ASN A 22 9.66 15.59 -22.81
N TYR A 23 10.57 15.11 -21.97
CA TYR A 23 11.32 13.87 -22.19
C TYR A 23 11.23 12.96 -20.97
N SER A 24 11.43 11.65 -21.17
CA SER A 24 11.40 10.67 -20.08
C SER A 24 12.51 10.95 -19.06
N GLY A 25 12.12 11.36 -17.86
CA GLY A 25 13.03 11.52 -16.72
C GLY A 25 13.02 10.32 -15.77
N PRO A 26 13.99 10.25 -14.84
CA PRO A 26 13.96 9.25 -13.77
C PRO A 26 12.70 9.44 -12.90
N ARG A 27 12.08 8.32 -12.52
CA ARG A 27 10.95 8.35 -11.58
C ARG A 27 11.49 8.50 -10.16
N TYR A 28 11.32 9.67 -9.57
CA TYR A 28 11.69 9.93 -8.17
C TYR A 28 10.64 9.35 -7.22
N THR A 29 10.54 8.02 -7.17
CA THR A 29 9.67 7.30 -6.23
C THR A 29 10.27 7.24 -4.82
N SER A 30 11.59 7.28 -4.72
CA SER A 30 12.39 7.37 -3.49
C SER A 30 13.75 7.97 -3.81
N TYR A 31 14.51 8.39 -2.79
CA TYR A 31 15.91 8.72 -2.92
C TYR A 31 16.74 8.04 -1.82
N PRO A 32 17.76 7.22 -2.16
CA PRO A 32 18.12 6.79 -3.51
C PRO A 32 17.00 6.02 -4.24
N THR A 33 17.09 5.96 -5.58
CA THR A 33 16.08 5.26 -6.39
C THR A 33 16.27 3.74 -6.32
N ALA A 34 15.27 2.98 -6.76
CA ALA A 34 15.37 1.51 -6.81
C ALA A 34 16.51 0.97 -7.70
N LEU A 35 17.07 1.80 -8.61
CA LEU A 35 18.24 1.43 -9.41
C LEU A 35 19.50 1.19 -8.55
N GLU A 36 19.52 1.77 -7.35
CA GLU A 36 20.63 1.64 -6.40
C GLU A 36 20.45 0.42 -5.47
N PHE A 37 19.34 -0.31 -5.56
CA PHE A 37 19.15 -1.53 -4.78
C PHE A 37 20.06 -2.64 -5.30
N HIS A 38 20.66 -3.39 -4.38
CA HIS A 38 21.59 -4.46 -4.72
C HIS A 38 21.45 -5.66 -3.79
N GLU A 39 21.79 -6.84 -4.27
CA GLU A 39 21.67 -8.11 -3.53
C GLU A 39 22.67 -8.25 -2.38
N ALA A 40 23.67 -7.35 -2.27
CA ALA A 40 24.61 -7.36 -1.14
C ALA A 40 23.99 -6.88 0.18
N PHE A 41 22.77 -6.31 0.16
CA PHE A 41 22.07 -5.92 1.39
C PHE A 41 21.50 -7.17 2.08
N THR A 42 21.90 -7.39 3.33
CA THR A 42 21.72 -8.63 4.07
C THR A 42 20.55 -8.57 5.04
N VAL A 43 20.12 -9.75 5.51
CA VAL A 43 19.09 -9.87 6.56
C VAL A 43 19.55 -9.19 7.86
N ALA A 44 20.84 -9.30 8.23
CA ALA A 44 21.36 -8.66 9.43
C ALA A 44 21.29 -7.12 9.35
N GLU A 45 21.56 -6.54 8.18
CA GLU A 45 21.40 -5.10 7.95
C GLU A 45 19.93 -4.67 8.01
N PHE A 46 19.02 -5.50 7.51
CA PHE A 46 17.57 -5.28 7.65
C PHE A 46 17.12 -5.28 9.12
N ASP A 47 17.57 -6.25 9.91
CA ASP A 47 17.21 -6.37 11.33
C ASP A 47 17.77 -5.19 12.14
N MET A 48 19.00 -4.75 11.83
CA MET A 48 19.57 -3.52 12.37
C MET A 48 18.74 -2.29 12.00
N ALA A 49 18.29 -2.18 10.75
CA ALA A 49 17.47 -1.06 10.30
C ALA A 49 16.10 -1.02 11.03
N CYS A 50 15.50 -2.18 11.29
CA CYS A 50 14.24 -2.30 12.05
C CYS A 50 14.36 -1.74 13.47
N THR A 51 15.51 -1.94 14.11
CA THR A 51 15.75 -1.59 15.52
C THR A 51 16.43 -0.23 15.71
N SER A 52 16.87 0.43 14.63
CA SER A 52 17.62 1.69 14.71
C SER A 52 16.81 2.89 15.24
N TYR A 53 15.48 2.85 15.12
CA TYR A 53 14.59 3.93 15.57
C TYR A 53 13.36 3.36 16.29
N PRO A 54 13.53 2.85 17.53
CA PRO A 54 12.49 2.11 18.24
C PRO A 54 11.24 2.95 18.52
N ASP A 55 11.38 4.26 18.74
CA ASP A 55 10.24 5.14 19.05
C ASP A 55 9.49 5.67 17.81
N ARG A 56 9.97 5.37 16.59
CA ARG A 56 9.35 5.90 15.38
C ARG A 56 8.00 5.21 15.12
N PRO A 57 6.91 5.94 14.83
CA PRO A 57 5.65 5.32 14.40
C PRO A 57 5.83 4.36 13.22
N LEU A 58 5.05 3.29 13.17
CA LEU A 58 5.13 2.25 12.15
C LEU A 58 4.03 2.44 11.10
N SER A 59 4.43 2.41 9.82
CA SER A 59 3.51 2.31 8.69
C SER A 59 3.68 0.94 8.05
N LEU A 60 2.58 0.24 7.82
CA LEU A 60 2.54 -1.07 7.20
C LEU A 60 2.00 -0.96 5.77
N TYR A 61 2.62 -1.67 4.83
CA TYR A 61 2.14 -1.82 3.45
C TYR A 61 2.02 -3.30 3.13
N ILE A 62 0.84 -3.72 2.67
CA ILE A 62 0.57 -5.09 2.26
C ILE A 62 0.28 -5.09 0.76
N HIS A 63 1.10 -5.82 0.00
CA HIS A 63 0.99 -5.90 -1.44
C HIS A 63 0.14 -7.10 -1.86
N ILE A 64 -1.10 -6.91 -2.29
CA ILE A 64 -1.94 -7.99 -2.83
C ILE A 64 -1.78 -8.00 -4.36
N PRO A 65 -1.07 -8.97 -4.95
CA PRO A 65 -0.67 -8.88 -6.36
C PRO A 65 -1.79 -9.27 -7.32
N PHE A 66 -2.89 -9.86 -6.87
CA PHE A 66 -3.85 -10.50 -7.76
C PHE A 66 -4.80 -9.51 -8.43
N CYS A 67 -5.11 -9.75 -9.70
CA CYS A 67 -6.23 -9.11 -10.40
C CYS A 67 -7.02 -10.14 -11.21
N HIS A 68 -8.34 -9.96 -11.31
CA HIS A 68 -9.21 -10.81 -12.13
C HIS A 68 -8.98 -10.64 -13.64
N LYS A 69 -8.68 -9.40 -14.07
CA LYS A 69 -8.58 -9.02 -15.48
C LYS A 69 -7.33 -8.19 -15.77
N LEU A 70 -6.76 -8.42 -16.95
CA LEU A 70 -5.64 -7.65 -17.48
C LEU A 70 -6.12 -6.28 -17.97
N CYS A 71 -5.69 -5.22 -17.30
CA CYS A 71 -5.76 -3.86 -17.82
C CYS A 71 -4.50 -3.58 -18.66
N TYR A 72 -4.65 -3.28 -19.96
CA TYR A 72 -3.50 -3.17 -20.88
C TYR A 72 -2.58 -1.98 -20.61
N TYR A 73 -3.07 -0.95 -19.94
CA TYR A 73 -2.27 0.22 -19.52
C TYR A 73 -1.48 -0.01 -18.24
N CYS A 74 -1.75 -1.09 -17.49
CA CYS A 74 -1.29 -1.25 -16.12
C CYS A 74 0.17 -1.73 -16.06
N GLY A 75 1.04 -0.91 -15.47
CA GLY A 75 2.45 -1.20 -15.18
C GLY A 75 2.73 -1.60 -13.72
N CYS A 76 1.71 -1.93 -12.92
CA CYS A 76 1.88 -2.35 -11.53
C CYS A 76 2.52 -3.74 -11.44
N ASN A 77 3.18 -4.05 -10.32
CA ASN A 77 3.50 -5.43 -9.97
C ASN A 77 2.17 -6.14 -9.63
N LYS A 78 1.82 -7.14 -10.44
CA LYS A 78 0.55 -7.86 -10.32
C LYS A 78 0.59 -9.20 -11.05
N VAL A 79 -0.31 -10.09 -10.67
CA VAL A 79 -0.54 -11.43 -11.21
C VAL A 79 -2.00 -11.54 -11.65
N ILE A 80 -2.22 -11.74 -12.95
CA ILE A 80 -3.57 -11.99 -13.47
C ILE A 80 -3.93 -13.45 -13.23
N THR A 81 -5.01 -13.71 -12.50
CA THR A 81 -5.46 -15.08 -12.26
C THR A 81 -6.96 -15.17 -12.00
N ARG A 82 -7.54 -16.32 -12.33
CA ARG A 82 -8.91 -16.71 -11.95
C ARG A 82 -8.93 -17.77 -10.85
N HIS A 83 -7.75 -18.20 -10.39
CA HIS A 83 -7.61 -19.26 -9.41
C HIS A 83 -7.64 -18.66 -7.99
N ALA A 84 -8.82 -18.63 -7.38
CA ALA A 84 -9.01 -18.05 -6.05
C ALA A 84 -8.12 -18.69 -4.97
N HIS A 85 -7.81 -19.99 -5.07
CA HIS A 85 -6.95 -20.68 -4.10
C HIS A 85 -5.53 -20.10 -3.99
N LYS A 86 -5.05 -19.40 -5.04
CA LYS A 86 -3.74 -18.72 -4.99
C LYS A 86 -3.71 -17.59 -3.97
N ALA A 87 -4.86 -16.98 -3.68
CA ALA A 87 -4.94 -16.01 -2.60
C ALA A 87 -4.69 -16.68 -1.25
N ASP A 88 -5.25 -17.86 -0.99
CA ASP A 88 -5.02 -18.59 0.27
C ASP A 88 -3.55 -19.00 0.43
N GLU A 89 -2.93 -19.55 -0.62
CA GLU A 89 -1.49 -19.88 -0.62
C GLU A 89 -0.62 -18.65 -0.35
N TYR A 90 -0.97 -17.50 -0.94
CA TYR A 90 -0.28 -16.24 -0.69
C TYR A 90 -0.49 -15.76 0.75
N LEU A 91 -1.70 -15.88 1.29
CA LEU A 91 -1.99 -15.51 2.68
C LEU A 91 -1.29 -16.40 3.70
N ASP A 92 -1.08 -17.68 3.39
CA ASP A 92 -0.28 -18.58 4.23
C ASP A 92 1.19 -18.11 4.30
N ALA A 93 1.76 -17.70 3.16
CA ALA A 93 3.11 -17.14 3.11
C ALA A 93 3.19 -15.76 3.81
N LEU A 94 2.19 -14.91 3.59
CA LEU A 94 2.10 -13.59 4.22
C LEU A 94 1.99 -13.70 5.74
N GLU A 95 1.23 -14.67 6.26
CA GLU A 95 1.12 -14.92 7.68
C GLU A 95 2.47 -15.29 8.31
N LEU A 96 3.22 -16.18 7.67
CA LEU A 96 4.58 -16.54 8.12
C LEU A 96 5.51 -15.31 8.13
N GLU A 97 5.44 -14.49 7.08
CA GLU A 97 6.25 -13.27 6.98
C GLU A 97 5.86 -12.27 8.08
N ILE A 98 4.58 -11.99 8.26
CA ILE A 98 4.08 -11.06 9.29
C ILE A 98 4.58 -11.49 10.66
N ARG A 99 4.35 -12.74 11.07
CA ARG A 99 4.77 -13.23 12.40
C ARG A 99 6.28 -13.14 12.59
N THR A 100 7.05 -13.46 11.54
CA THR A 100 8.52 -13.37 11.60
C THR A 100 8.96 -11.92 11.78
N ARG A 101 8.41 -10.99 11.00
CA ARG A 101 8.82 -9.58 11.01
C ARG A 101 8.28 -8.80 12.19
N ALA A 102 7.07 -9.13 12.67
CA ALA A 102 6.46 -8.47 13.81
C ALA A 102 7.32 -8.59 15.06
N SER A 103 7.99 -9.73 15.27
CA SER A 103 8.89 -9.95 16.42
C SER A 103 9.99 -8.90 16.57
N LEU A 104 10.41 -8.25 15.48
CA LEU A 104 11.43 -7.19 15.48
C LEU A 104 10.86 -5.78 15.67
N LEU A 105 9.53 -5.64 15.67
CA LEU A 105 8.81 -4.36 15.58
C LEU A 105 7.71 -4.21 16.65
N GLN A 106 7.61 -5.15 17.61
CA GLN A 106 6.47 -5.25 18.54
C GLN A 106 6.24 -4.01 19.41
N ASP A 107 7.29 -3.28 19.76
CA ASP A 107 7.18 -2.09 20.63
C ASP A 107 6.69 -0.83 19.89
N ARG A 108 6.45 -0.92 18.57
CA ARG A 108 6.09 0.23 17.74
C ARG A 108 4.59 0.33 17.55
N ARG A 109 4.06 1.54 17.70
CA ARG A 109 2.66 1.85 17.39
C ARG A 109 2.45 1.97 15.89
N VAL A 110 1.52 1.19 15.34
CA VAL A 110 1.09 1.29 13.94
C VAL A 110 0.13 2.46 13.79
N THR A 111 0.54 3.46 13.00
CA THR A 111 -0.27 4.66 12.72
C THR A 111 -0.84 4.67 11.31
N GLN A 112 -0.34 3.79 10.43
CA GLN A 112 -0.83 3.67 9.06
C GLN A 112 -0.77 2.21 8.58
N LEU A 113 -1.82 1.79 7.86
CA LEU A 113 -1.87 0.55 7.10
C LEU A 113 -2.41 0.85 5.70
N HIS A 114 -1.74 0.33 4.68
CA HIS A 114 -2.22 0.41 3.31
C HIS A 114 -2.17 -0.94 2.61
N PHE A 115 -3.32 -1.37 2.08
CA PHE A 115 -3.42 -2.50 1.17
C PHE A 115 -3.42 -1.97 -0.27
N GLY A 116 -2.40 -2.33 -1.05
CA GLY A 116 -2.30 -1.94 -2.46
C GLY A 116 -1.79 -3.07 -3.35
N GLY A 117 -1.50 -2.75 -4.60
CA GLY A 117 -0.76 -3.63 -5.51
C GLY A 117 -1.49 -3.91 -6.82
N GLY A 118 -1.98 -5.13 -6.98
CA GLY A 118 -2.89 -5.49 -8.05
C GLY A 118 -4.30 -5.02 -7.72
N THR A 119 -5.04 -5.85 -7.00
CA THR A 119 -6.40 -5.55 -6.55
C THR A 119 -6.59 -6.16 -5.17
N PRO A 120 -6.41 -5.40 -4.07
CA PRO A 120 -6.65 -5.91 -2.72
C PRO A 120 -8.05 -6.51 -2.50
N THR A 121 -9.04 -5.94 -3.18
CA THR A 121 -10.43 -6.42 -3.19
C THR A 121 -10.65 -7.68 -4.04
N PHE A 122 -9.59 -8.26 -4.59
CA PHE A 122 -9.58 -9.66 -5.07
C PHE A 122 -9.81 -10.63 -3.89
N LEU A 123 -9.35 -10.27 -2.69
CA LEU A 123 -9.57 -11.06 -1.50
C LEU A 123 -11.06 -11.07 -1.14
N SER A 124 -11.56 -12.26 -0.81
CA SER A 124 -12.88 -12.40 -0.21
C SER A 124 -12.95 -11.74 1.18
N LYS A 125 -14.16 -11.48 1.68
CA LYS A 125 -14.38 -10.95 3.03
C LYS A 125 -13.65 -11.75 4.11
N VAL A 126 -13.74 -13.08 4.03
CA VAL A 126 -13.07 -14.00 4.97
C VAL A 126 -11.54 -13.84 4.92
N GLN A 127 -10.99 -13.70 3.72
CA GLN A 127 -9.55 -13.50 3.52
C GLN A 127 -9.09 -12.13 4.02
N ILE A 128 -9.88 -11.07 3.82
CA ILE A 128 -9.61 -9.74 4.38
C ILE A 128 -9.59 -9.80 5.92
N SER A 129 -10.62 -10.39 6.52
CA SER A 129 -10.70 -10.58 7.97
C SER A 129 -9.53 -11.40 8.50
N ARG A 130 -9.10 -12.44 7.77
CA ARG A 130 -7.93 -13.25 8.12
C ARG A 130 -6.67 -12.38 8.23
N VAL A 131 -6.37 -11.57 7.21
CA VAL A 131 -5.18 -10.70 7.22
C VAL A 131 -5.27 -9.66 8.33
N MET A 132 -6.42 -9.01 8.49
CA MET A 132 -6.61 -8.01 9.53
C MET A 132 -6.49 -8.61 10.94
N ALA A 133 -7.00 -9.82 11.16
CA ALA A 133 -6.86 -10.53 12.42
C ALA A 133 -5.39 -10.85 12.74
N ILE A 134 -4.62 -11.31 11.75
CA ILE A 134 -3.18 -11.56 11.92
C ILE A 134 -2.45 -10.24 12.25
N LEU A 135 -2.69 -9.18 11.49
CA LEU A 135 -2.04 -7.88 11.71
C LEU A 135 -2.36 -7.31 13.10
N ARG A 136 -3.62 -7.37 13.54
CA ARG A 136 -4.03 -6.88 14.87
C ARG A 136 -3.56 -7.78 16.02
N GLY A 137 -3.28 -9.06 15.75
CA GLY A 137 -2.69 -9.98 16.72
C GLY A 137 -1.20 -9.75 16.93
N GLU A 138 -0.49 -9.30 15.89
CA GLU A 138 0.97 -9.18 15.88
C GLU A 138 1.48 -7.75 16.07
N PHE A 139 0.66 -6.73 15.81
CA PHE A 139 1.03 -5.32 15.94
C PHE A 139 0.04 -4.50 16.77
N ASP A 140 0.55 -3.46 17.41
CA ASP A 140 -0.22 -2.55 18.24
C ASP A 140 -0.70 -1.31 17.44
N PHE A 141 -1.96 -1.32 17.02
CA PHE A 141 -2.55 -0.26 16.20
C PHE A 141 -3.03 0.92 17.03
N GLU A 142 -2.68 2.14 16.64
CA GLU A 142 -3.31 3.35 17.17
C GLU A 142 -4.81 3.39 16.81
N GLU A 143 -5.64 3.86 17.74
CA GLU A 143 -7.09 3.96 17.53
C GLU A 143 -7.44 4.87 16.34
N THR A 144 -6.62 5.89 16.11
CA THR A 144 -6.75 6.86 15.01
C THR A 144 -5.93 6.49 13.77
N ALA A 145 -5.40 5.26 13.68
CA ALA A 145 -4.58 4.85 12.55
C ALA A 145 -5.31 5.04 11.21
N GLU A 146 -4.60 5.54 10.19
CA GLU A 146 -5.12 5.57 8.83
C GLU A 146 -5.05 4.16 8.24
N ILE A 147 -6.20 3.55 7.95
CA ILE A 147 -6.30 2.19 7.41
C ILE A 147 -6.96 2.28 6.04
N SER A 148 -6.16 2.04 5.01
CA SER A 148 -6.51 2.34 3.62
C SER A 148 -6.38 1.13 2.70
N ILE A 149 -7.21 1.09 1.65
CA ILE A 149 -7.21 0.00 0.66
C ILE A 149 -7.54 0.50 -0.74
N GLU A 150 -6.88 -0.07 -1.75
CA GLU A 150 -7.19 0.12 -3.16
C GLU A 150 -8.35 -0.79 -3.62
N VAL A 151 -9.27 -0.23 -4.41
CA VAL A 151 -10.50 -0.89 -4.87
C VAL A 151 -10.61 -0.82 -6.39
N ASP A 152 -10.88 -1.98 -6.99
CA ASP A 152 -11.37 -2.10 -8.35
C ASP A 152 -12.91 -2.11 -8.33
N PRO A 153 -13.60 -1.12 -8.92
CA PRO A 153 -15.06 -1.02 -8.83
C PRO A 153 -15.82 -2.04 -9.72
N ARG A 154 -15.13 -2.91 -10.48
CA ARG A 154 -15.77 -3.80 -11.47
C ARG A 154 -16.38 -5.07 -10.88
N GLU A 155 -15.81 -5.61 -9.82
CA GLU A 155 -16.16 -6.93 -9.27
C GLU A 155 -16.35 -6.87 -7.74
N ILE A 156 -16.78 -5.72 -7.22
CA ILE A 156 -17.03 -5.50 -5.80
C ILE A 156 -18.52 -5.25 -5.54
N GLU A 157 -19.09 -6.06 -4.65
CA GLU A 157 -20.45 -5.85 -4.14
C GLU A 157 -20.42 -4.76 -3.06
N LEU A 158 -21.48 -3.96 -2.94
CA LEU A 158 -21.54 -2.84 -1.99
C LEU A 158 -21.35 -3.28 -0.54
N ASP A 159 -21.79 -4.49 -0.20
CA ASP A 159 -21.67 -5.08 1.13
C ASP A 159 -20.22 -5.43 1.52
N VAL A 160 -19.27 -5.37 0.58
CA VAL A 160 -17.84 -5.45 0.86
C VAL A 160 -17.35 -4.16 1.50
N LEU A 161 -17.94 -3.01 1.18
CA LEU A 161 -17.58 -1.74 1.80
C LEU A 161 -17.98 -1.71 3.28
N ASP A 162 -19.15 -2.25 3.61
CA ASP A 162 -19.59 -2.43 5.00
C ASP A 162 -18.63 -3.36 5.76
N HIS A 163 -18.21 -4.46 5.11
CA HIS A 163 -17.22 -5.38 5.66
C HIS A 163 -15.88 -4.68 5.94
N LEU A 164 -15.32 -3.98 4.95
CA LEU A 164 -14.09 -3.19 5.10
C LEU A 164 -14.21 -2.19 6.24
N ARG A 165 -15.36 -1.50 6.36
CA ARG A 165 -15.59 -0.57 7.45
C ARG A 165 -15.57 -1.28 8.81
N SER A 166 -16.17 -2.46 8.92
CA SER A 166 -16.18 -3.25 10.16
C SER A 166 -14.79 -3.77 10.55
N GLU A 167 -13.91 -4.01 9.57
CA GLU A 167 -12.50 -4.37 9.78
C GLU A 167 -11.61 -3.16 10.16
N GLY A 168 -12.18 -1.94 10.14
CA GLY A 168 -11.52 -0.71 10.55
C GLY A 168 -10.94 0.13 9.41
N PHE A 169 -11.15 -0.25 8.14
CA PHE A 169 -10.77 0.61 7.01
C PHE A 169 -11.53 1.95 7.08
N ASN A 170 -10.81 3.04 6.87
CA ASN A 170 -11.32 4.41 6.96
C ASN A 170 -10.92 5.28 5.76
N ARG A 171 -10.19 4.73 4.79
CA ARG A 171 -9.84 5.38 3.52
C ARG A 171 -9.85 4.38 2.37
N LEU A 172 -10.32 4.83 1.20
CA LEU A 172 -10.38 4.02 -0.02
C LEU A 172 -9.74 4.79 -1.18
N SER A 173 -9.08 4.07 -2.08
CA SER A 173 -8.62 4.58 -3.37
C SER A 173 -9.28 3.77 -4.48
N ILE A 174 -10.00 4.41 -5.39
CA ILE A 174 -10.78 3.72 -6.44
C ILE A 174 -10.17 4.01 -7.81
N GLY A 175 -9.79 2.96 -8.52
CA GLY A 175 -9.22 3.08 -9.87
C GLY A 175 -10.28 3.22 -10.96
N VAL A 176 -10.80 4.44 -11.21
CA VAL A 176 -11.79 4.73 -12.27
C VAL A 176 -11.18 4.70 -13.67
N GLN A 177 -9.96 5.22 -13.82
CA GLN A 177 -9.25 5.46 -15.09
C GLN A 177 -9.89 6.54 -15.96
N ASP A 178 -11.02 6.25 -16.60
CA ASP A 178 -11.78 7.13 -17.50
C ASP A 178 -13.23 6.59 -17.60
N PHE A 179 -14.21 7.45 -17.86
CA PHE A 179 -15.62 7.08 -18.08
C PHE A 179 -15.97 6.85 -19.56
N ASN A 180 -15.07 7.25 -20.46
CA ASN A 180 -15.26 7.15 -21.92
C ASN A 180 -15.03 5.73 -22.45
#